data_AF-A0A3M1HZH8-F1
#
_entry.id   AF-A0A3M1HZH8-F1
#
_cell.length_a   1.000
_cell.length_b   1.000
_cell.length_c   1.000
_cell.angle_alpha   90.00
_cell.angle_beta   90.00
_cell.angle_gamma   90.00
#
_symmetry.space_group_name_H-M   'P 1'
#
loop_
_entity.id
_entity.type
_entity.pdbx_description
1 polymer ?
#
loop_
_entity_poly.entity_id
_entity_poly.type
_entity_poly.pdbx_seq_one_letter_code
_entity_poly.pdbx_strand_id
1 'polypeptide(L)'
;RISGGPQGDAVIVHELIHALQDQHFDLFSLQKYVQGNSDRSAALSALVEGDATLGMFAQQMAGSEEQQKLFIKFFQITTDLSKEFMAVNRNVPTFIQDSMFFNYSQGLEFNWRLKKAGGLNKINLAFRDLPASTEQILHPEKYLSSNRDEPWTIQLPSLQKYFPQKNGWTKLSEDTMGELGIQILLREYFAYRRLKKHLGAFWKPLSSNIILRGLGRTAYKYLNANKIRESAAGWGGDRYKVYYNPKTGKTALVWLTYWDTEKDSQEFFMAMKKVRQLGGKDFPASVYQQGKKVLVLTNIPDMKEELVESLWRTAKIQTFDRSRFKKEFPICQSIYRLRFEKNKTKRKAWEKKILGYGKAAIPFLIQALDGEKKKDFLAFISQTLYKLTGKNLGANYKAWKKWQEDQKK
;
A
#
# COMPACT_ATOMS: atom_id res chain seq x y z
N ARG A 1 -32.06 15.00 8.14
CA ARG A 1 -31.56 14.86 9.53
C ARG A 1 -31.91 13.46 9.98
N ILE A 2 -30.93 12.57 10.00
CA ILE A 2 -31.08 11.24 10.59
C ILE A 2 -30.61 11.41 12.05
N SER A 3 -31.33 10.81 12.99
CA SER A 3 -31.27 11.11 14.42
C SER A 3 -30.13 10.39 15.16
N GLY A 4 -28.89 10.54 14.70
CA GLY A 4 -27.69 10.17 15.46
C GLY A 4 -27.08 11.44 16.08
N GLY A 5 -26.46 11.37 17.25
CA GLY A 5 -25.67 12.51 17.75
C GLY A 5 -24.60 12.96 16.73
N PRO A 6 -23.91 14.10 16.95
CA PRO A 6 -22.96 14.67 15.97
C PRO A 6 -21.89 13.69 15.44
N GLN A 7 -21.51 12.68 16.25
CA GLN A 7 -20.59 11.62 15.86
C GLN A 7 -21.25 10.54 14.97
N GLY A 8 -22.52 10.22 15.18
CA GLY A 8 -23.26 9.26 14.36
C GLY A 8 -23.50 9.79 12.94
N ASP A 9 -23.81 11.07 12.81
CA ASP A 9 -23.97 11.72 11.49
C ASP A 9 -22.65 11.74 10.70
N ALA A 10 -21.52 11.95 11.37
CA ALA A 10 -20.19 11.94 10.74
C ALA A 10 -19.81 10.56 10.16
N VAL A 11 -20.04 9.49 10.93
CA VAL A 11 -19.80 8.11 10.47
C VAL A 11 -20.75 7.75 9.31
N ILE A 12 -22.01 8.16 9.35
CA ILE A 12 -22.95 7.94 8.25
C ILE A 12 -22.45 8.63 6.97
N VAL A 13 -21.94 9.87 7.06
CA VAL A 13 -21.36 10.57 5.90
C VAL A 13 -20.15 9.79 5.35
N HIS A 14 -19.27 9.28 6.22
CA HIS A 14 -18.11 8.47 5.82
C HIS A 14 -18.54 7.24 5.01
N GLU A 15 -19.50 6.46 5.52
CA GLU A 15 -19.99 5.25 4.85
C GLU A 15 -20.78 5.55 3.56
N LEU A 16 -21.56 6.65 3.53
CA LEU A 16 -22.23 7.08 2.29
C LEU A 16 -21.24 7.48 1.21
N ILE A 17 -20.11 8.07 1.57
CA ILE A 17 -19.04 8.36 0.61
C ILE A 17 -18.43 7.07 0.08
N HIS A 18 -18.21 6.04 0.91
CA HIS A 18 -17.78 4.73 0.40
C HIS A 18 -18.78 4.14 -0.59
N ALA A 19 -20.08 4.24 -0.32
CA ALA A 19 -21.11 3.81 -1.26
C ALA A 19 -21.03 4.59 -2.59
N LEU A 20 -20.82 5.91 -2.53
CA LEU A 20 -20.62 6.75 -3.72
C LEU A 20 -19.32 6.42 -4.47
N GLN A 21 -18.24 6.15 -3.75
CA GLN A 21 -16.96 5.77 -4.33
C GLN A 21 -17.05 4.44 -5.06
N ASP A 22 -17.66 3.41 -4.46
CA ASP A 22 -17.90 2.14 -5.14
C ASP A 22 -18.86 2.31 -6.32
N GLN A 23 -19.92 3.09 -6.11
CA GLN A 23 -20.82 3.52 -7.16
C GLN A 23 -20.14 4.40 -8.21
N HIS A 24 -18.88 4.86 -8.11
CA HIS A 24 -18.28 5.71 -9.16
C HIS A 24 -16.96 5.17 -9.73
N PHE A 25 -16.28 4.31 -8.98
CA PHE A 25 -14.92 3.90 -9.26
C PHE A 25 -14.69 2.40 -9.15
N ASP A 26 -15.68 1.61 -8.71
CA ASP A 26 -15.57 0.15 -8.54
C ASP A 26 -14.37 -0.21 -7.64
N LEU A 27 -14.52 0.06 -6.34
CA LEU A 27 -13.43 -0.04 -5.37
C LEU A 27 -12.86 -1.45 -5.31
N PHE A 28 -13.71 -2.46 -5.51
CA PHE A 28 -13.31 -3.86 -5.53
C PHE A 28 -12.35 -4.16 -6.69
N SER A 29 -12.65 -3.68 -7.90
CA SER A 29 -11.74 -3.82 -9.05
C SER A 29 -10.40 -3.11 -8.82
N LEU A 30 -10.42 -1.91 -8.22
CA LEU A 30 -9.20 -1.18 -7.86
C LEU A 30 -8.36 -1.94 -6.83
N GLN A 31 -8.98 -2.51 -5.81
CA GLN A 31 -8.30 -3.29 -4.78
C GLN A 31 -7.66 -4.56 -5.35
N LYS A 32 -8.38 -5.29 -6.22
CA LYS A 32 -7.81 -6.42 -6.97
C LYS A 32 -6.61 -5.98 -7.79
N TYR A 33 -6.69 -4.84 -8.46
CA TYR A 33 -5.64 -4.36 -9.36
C TYR A 33 -4.32 -4.08 -8.61
N VAL A 34 -4.39 -3.53 -7.40
CA VAL A 34 -3.21 -3.24 -6.57
C VAL A 34 -2.76 -4.45 -5.74
N GLN A 35 -3.51 -5.56 -5.77
CA GLN A 35 -3.19 -6.78 -5.03
C GLN A 35 -1.80 -7.33 -5.42
N GLY A 36 -1.06 -7.82 -4.43
CA GLY A 36 0.32 -8.30 -4.60
C GLY A 36 1.39 -7.20 -4.55
N ASN A 37 0.99 -5.96 -4.22
CA ASN A 37 1.89 -4.90 -3.81
C ASN A 37 1.30 -4.17 -2.59
N SER A 38 1.81 -4.45 -1.40
CA SER A 38 1.29 -3.91 -0.14
C SER A 38 1.41 -2.38 -0.06
N ASP A 39 2.52 -1.80 -0.52
CA ASP A 39 2.72 -0.35 -0.57
C ASP A 39 1.65 0.34 -1.45
N ARG A 40 1.44 -0.17 -2.66
CA ARG A 40 0.40 0.36 -3.56
C ARG A 40 -1.00 0.14 -3.00
N SER A 41 -1.25 -0.98 -2.33
CA SER A 41 -2.52 -1.24 -1.67
C SER A 41 -2.78 -0.24 -0.56
N ALA A 42 -1.77 0.08 0.26
CA ALA A 42 -1.88 1.10 1.30
C ALA A 42 -2.11 2.50 0.71
N ALA A 43 -1.46 2.83 -0.41
CA ALA A 43 -1.69 4.08 -1.13
C ALA A 43 -3.14 4.22 -1.62
N LEU A 44 -3.71 3.17 -2.20
CA LEU A 44 -5.13 3.14 -2.60
C LEU A 44 -6.05 3.30 -1.39
N SER A 45 -5.79 2.56 -0.31
CA SER A 45 -6.60 2.65 0.91
C SER A 45 -6.56 4.06 1.52
N ALA A 46 -5.41 4.74 1.51
CA ALA A 46 -5.32 6.11 1.96
C ALA A 46 -6.07 7.11 1.06
N LEU A 47 -6.09 6.90 -0.26
CA LEU A 47 -6.95 7.69 -1.15
C LEU A 47 -8.43 7.51 -0.80
N VAL A 48 -8.89 6.26 -0.66
CA VAL A 48 -10.29 5.88 -0.39
C VAL A 48 -10.77 6.41 0.97
N GLU A 49 -10.07 6.05 2.05
CA GLU A 49 -10.41 6.46 3.42
C GLU A 49 -10.23 7.97 3.61
N GLY A 50 -9.24 8.56 2.96
CA GLY A 50 -8.97 9.98 3.04
C GLY A 50 -10.06 10.85 2.44
N ASP A 51 -10.65 10.45 1.31
CA ASP A 51 -11.77 11.16 0.67
C ASP A 51 -13.05 11.06 1.52
N ALA A 52 -13.33 9.87 2.08
CA ALA A 52 -14.42 9.68 3.03
C ALA A 52 -14.22 10.51 4.32
N THR A 53 -13.01 10.53 4.86
CA THR A 53 -12.64 11.34 6.04
C THR A 53 -12.75 12.84 5.77
N LEU A 54 -12.38 13.28 4.57
CA LEU A 54 -12.52 14.68 4.15
C LEU A 54 -13.99 15.11 4.11
N GLY A 55 -14.88 14.25 3.63
CA GLY A 55 -16.32 14.50 3.64
C GLY A 55 -16.94 14.41 5.03
N MET A 56 -16.50 13.45 5.86
CA MET A 56 -16.88 13.34 7.26
C MET A 56 -16.62 14.64 8.03
N PHE A 57 -15.50 15.32 7.75
CA PHE A 57 -15.14 16.60 8.37
C PHE A 57 -15.43 17.82 7.50
N ALA A 58 -16.34 17.74 6.53
CA ALA A 58 -16.59 18.83 5.59
C ALA A 58 -16.90 20.18 6.27
N GLN A 59 -17.61 20.16 7.41
CA GLN A 59 -17.91 21.38 8.18
C GLN A 59 -16.66 21.99 8.84
N GLN A 60 -15.85 21.18 9.50
CA GLN A 60 -14.57 21.59 10.09
C GLN A 60 -13.58 22.05 9.01
N MET A 61 -13.71 21.52 7.81
CA MET A 61 -12.89 21.84 6.65
C MET A 61 -13.40 23.04 5.83
N ALA A 62 -14.48 23.73 6.25
CA ALA A 62 -15.02 24.90 5.55
C ALA A 62 -14.29 26.23 5.87
N GLY A 63 -13.42 26.24 6.89
CA GLY A 63 -12.69 27.44 7.34
C GLY A 63 -11.55 27.89 6.42
N SER A 64 -10.76 28.87 6.89
CA SER A 64 -9.56 29.35 6.19
C SER A 64 -8.53 28.22 6.00
N GLU A 65 -7.58 28.41 5.09
CA GLU A 65 -6.54 27.41 4.87
C GLU A 65 -5.73 27.10 6.13
N GLU A 66 -5.41 28.12 6.93
CA GLU A 66 -4.67 27.94 8.17
C GLU A 66 -5.50 27.17 9.21
N GLN A 67 -6.81 27.41 9.28
CA GLN A 67 -7.72 26.63 10.13
C GLN A 67 -7.78 25.16 9.69
N GLN A 68 -7.85 24.90 8.38
CA GLN A 68 -7.84 23.55 7.81
C GLN A 68 -6.51 22.82 8.12
N LYS A 69 -5.37 23.49 7.91
CA LYS A 69 -4.04 22.94 8.24
C LYS A 69 -3.93 22.61 9.73
N LEU A 70 -4.38 23.51 10.60
CA LEU A 70 -4.37 23.30 12.05
C LEU A 70 -5.25 22.12 12.44
N PHE A 71 -6.45 22.00 11.84
CA PHE A 71 -7.35 20.86 12.06
C PHE A 71 -6.70 19.54 11.63
N ILE A 72 -6.13 19.46 10.43
CA ILE A 72 -5.44 18.24 9.94
C ILE A 72 -4.32 17.85 10.90
N LYS A 73 -3.48 18.81 11.31
CA LYS A 73 -2.38 18.54 12.25
C LYS A 73 -2.90 18.06 13.60
N PHE A 74 -3.95 18.69 14.13
CA PHE A 74 -4.59 18.26 15.38
C PHE A 74 -5.20 16.85 15.25
N PHE A 75 -5.86 16.56 14.14
CA PHE A 75 -6.41 15.24 13.83
C PHE A 75 -5.31 14.16 13.76
N GLN A 76 -4.18 14.46 13.11
CA GLN A 76 -3.03 13.56 13.07
C GLN A 76 -2.45 13.29 14.47
N ILE A 77 -2.28 14.33 15.29
CA ILE A 77 -1.77 14.21 16.68
C ILE A 77 -2.73 13.37 17.54
N THR A 78 -4.02 13.67 17.49
CA THR A 78 -5.04 12.96 18.28
C THR A 78 -5.20 11.51 17.83
N THR A 79 -5.08 11.24 16.53
CA THR A 79 -5.04 9.87 15.99
C THR A 79 -3.81 9.11 16.49
N ASP A 80 -2.64 9.75 16.47
CA ASP A 80 -1.40 9.16 16.95
C ASP A 80 -1.40 8.87 18.45
N LEU A 81 -2.05 9.72 19.24
CA LEU A 81 -2.30 9.46 20.67
C LEU A 81 -3.30 8.30 20.84
N SER A 82 -4.40 8.30 20.08
CA SER A 82 -5.45 7.27 20.17
C SER A 82 -4.91 5.86 19.92
N LYS A 83 -3.97 5.70 18.98
CA LYS A 83 -3.23 4.43 18.76
C LYS A 83 -2.68 3.83 20.05
N GLU A 84 -2.07 4.66 20.89
CA GLU A 84 -1.35 4.21 22.09
C GLU A 84 -2.30 3.96 23.28
N PHE A 85 -3.49 4.56 23.28
CA PHE A 85 -4.43 4.51 24.41
C PHE A 85 -5.61 3.53 24.24
N MET A 86 -5.95 3.10 23.01
CA MET A 86 -7.08 2.17 22.82
C MET A 86 -6.78 0.76 23.38
N ALA A 87 -7.66 0.25 24.26
CA ALA A 87 -7.49 -1.06 24.90
C ALA A 87 -7.52 -2.24 23.90
N VAL A 88 -8.21 -2.09 22.77
CA VAL A 88 -8.28 -3.06 21.67
C VAL A 88 -6.91 -3.21 20.96
N ASN A 89 -6.02 -2.22 21.08
CA ASN A 89 -4.69 -2.21 20.48
C ASN A 89 -3.63 -2.95 21.29
N ARG A 90 -3.94 -3.49 22.48
CA ARG A 90 -2.94 -4.12 23.36
C ARG A 90 -2.18 -5.28 22.70
N ASN A 91 -2.81 -5.99 21.76
CA ASN A 91 -2.24 -7.17 21.09
C ASN A 91 -2.12 -7.02 19.56
N VAL A 92 -2.48 -5.87 18.99
CA VAL A 92 -2.37 -5.64 17.54
C VAL A 92 -0.93 -5.18 17.24
N PRO A 93 -0.19 -5.81 16.32
CA PRO A 93 1.16 -5.36 15.95
C PRO A 93 1.19 -3.90 15.48
N THR A 94 2.25 -3.15 15.84
CA THR A 94 2.45 -1.72 15.47
C THR A 94 2.24 -1.48 13.99
N PHE A 95 2.72 -2.38 13.14
CA PHE A 95 2.60 -2.28 11.68
C PHE A 95 1.14 -2.25 11.21
N ILE A 96 0.26 -3.05 11.81
CA ILE A 96 -1.16 -3.07 11.46
C ILE A 96 -1.80 -1.75 11.91
N GLN A 97 -1.55 -1.31 13.14
CA GLN A 97 -2.12 -0.07 13.68
C GLN A 97 -1.69 1.15 12.85
N ASP A 98 -0.38 1.32 12.63
CA ASP A 98 0.12 2.48 11.90
C ASP A 98 -0.37 2.49 10.45
N SER A 99 -0.47 1.34 9.80
CA SER A 99 -1.03 1.23 8.44
C SER A 99 -2.52 1.58 8.39
N MET A 100 -3.32 1.13 9.36
CA MET A 100 -4.75 1.45 9.41
C MET A 100 -4.98 2.96 9.57
N PHE A 101 -4.34 3.59 10.54
CA PHE A 101 -4.52 5.01 10.83
C PHE A 101 -3.81 5.94 9.83
N PHE A 102 -2.80 5.45 9.13
CA PHE A 102 -2.22 6.15 7.98
C PHE A 102 -3.29 6.46 6.94
N ASN A 103 -4.17 5.50 6.64
CA ASN A 103 -5.21 5.64 5.63
C ASN A 103 -6.16 6.82 5.93
N TYR A 104 -6.50 7.05 7.20
CA TYR A 104 -7.34 8.17 7.62
C TYR A 104 -6.55 9.47 7.70
N SER A 105 -5.44 9.47 8.44
CA SER A 105 -4.73 10.69 8.84
C SER A 105 -3.92 11.32 7.71
N GLN A 106 -3.16 10.52 6.97
CA GLN A 106 -2.38 10.99 5.81
C GLN A 106 -3.25 11.00 4.55
N GLY A 107 -4.22 10.09 4.44
CA GLY A 107 -5.24 10.13 3.38
C GLY A 107 -6.06 11.42 3.40
N LEU A 108 -6.46 11.91 4.57
CA LEU A 108 -7.15 13.20 4.71
C LEU A 108 -6.30 14.34 4.15
N GLU A 109 -5.02 14.42 4.54
CA GLU A 109 -4.11 15.47 4.06
C GLU A 109 -3.93 15.37 2.53
N PHE A 110 -3.70 14.17 2.01
CA PHE A 110 -3.55 13.94 0.57
C PHE A 110 -4.80 14.42 -0.20
N ASN A 111 -6.00 13.98 0.18
CA ASN A 111 -7.24 14.38 -0.49
C ASN A 111 -7.55 15.87 -0.33
N TRP A 112 -7.23 16.46 0.82
CA TRP A 112 -7.32 17.90 1.02
C TRP A 112 -6.39 18.67 0.06
N ARG A 113 -5.14 18.22 -0.12
CA ARG A 113 -4.19 18.80 -1.09
C ARG A 113 -4.70 18.66 -2.53
N LEU A 114 -5.29 17.52 -2.90
CA LEU A 114 -5.93 17.35 -4.21
C LEU A 114 -7.09 18.34 -4.40
N LYS A 115 -7.98 18.45 -3.41
CA LYS A 115 -9.11 19.39 -3.44
C LYS A 115 -8.64 20.83 -3.57
N LYS A 116 -7.55 21.20 -2.89
CA LYS A 116 -6.90 22.52 -3.04
C LYS A 116 -6.38 22.75 -4.46
N ALA A 117 -5.76 21.74 -5.06
CA ALA A 117 -5.16 21.85 -6.40
C ALA A 117 -6.18 21.90 -7.54
N GLY A 118 -7.39 21.34 -7.38
CA GLY A 118 -8.35 21.30 -8.49
C GLY A 118 -9.78 20.88 -8.12
N GLY A 119 -10.19 21.11 -6.87
CA GLY A 119 -11.50 20.74 -6.35
C GLY A 119 -11.75 19.23 -6.32
N LEU A 120 -13.01 18.86 -6.18
CA LEU A 120 -13.44 17.44 -6.17
C LEU A 120 -13.09 16.71 -7.48
N ASN A 121 -12.95 17.44 -8.60
CA ASN A 121 -12.52 16.86 -9.86
C ASN A 121 -11.11 16.26 -9.76
N LYS A 122 -10.20 16.88 -8.99
CA LYS A 122 -8.84 16.36 -8.81
C LYS A 122 -8.81 15.09 -7.97
N ILE A 123 -9.67 14.99 -6.94
CA ILE A 123 -9.89 13.76 -6.18
C ILE A 123 -10.47 12.67 -7.08
N ASN A 124 -11.54 12.98 -7.82
CA ASN A 124 -12.16 12.05 -8.76
C ASN A 124 -11.18 11.55 -9.83
N LEU A 125 -10.21 12.37 -10.25
CA LEU A 125 -9.15 11.97 -11.16
C LEU A 125 -8.12 11.05 -10.48
N ALA A 126 -7.85 11.20 -9.19
CA ALA A 126 -6.94 10.31 -8.47
C ALA A 126 -7.46 8.88 -8.40
N PHE A 127 -8.77 8.65 -8.30
CA PHE A 127 -9.36 7.30 -8.46
C PHE A 127 -9.17 6.70 -9.87
N ARG A 128 -8.72 7.52 -10.83
CA ARG A 128 -8.48 7.13 -12.23
C ARG A 128 -7.01 7.05 -12.59
N ASP A 129 -6.18 7.68 -11.79
CA ASP A 129 -4.76 7.83 -11.96
C ASP A 129 -4.13 7.61 -10.59
N LEU A 130 -4.30 6.40 -10.06
CA LEU A 130 -4.01 6.07 -8.66
C LEU A 130 -2.61 6.53 -8.23
N PRO A 131 -2.46 6.92 -6.95
CA PRO A 131 -1.14 7.01 -6.34
C PRO A 131 -0.44 5.64 -6.44
N ALA A 132 0.80 5.64 -6.90
CA ALA A 132 1.58 4.46 -7.18
C ALA A 132 2.26 3.87 -5.94
N SER A 133 2.42 4.68 -4.88
CA SER A 133 3.15 4.36 -3.65
C SER A 133 2.64 5.15 -2.44
N THR A 134 2.99 4.71 -1.22
CA THR A 134 2.71 5.48 0.01
C THR A 134 3.51 6.77 0.10
N GLU A 135 4.66 6.87 -0.56
CA GLU A 135 5.43 8.11 -0.69
C GLU A 135 4.58 9.23 -1.32
N GLN A 136 3.84 8.92 -2.39
CA GLN A 136 2.95 9.90 -3.03
C GLN A 136 1.80 10.37 -2.13
N ILE A 137 1.41 9.58 -1.13
CA ILE A 137 0.44 9.98 -0.11
C ILE A 137 1.11 10.86 0.95
N LEU A 138 2.31 10.49 1.40
CA LEU A 138 3.10 11.22 2.40
C LEU A 138 3.58 12.58 1.88
N HIS A 139 3.83 12.67 0.57
CA HIS A 139 4.35 13.85 -0.14
C HIS A 139 3.42 14.17 -1.33
N PRO A 140 2.22 14.74 -1.09
CA PRO A 140 1.22 14.96 -2.14
C PRO A 140 1.71 15.79 -3.34
N GLU A 141 2.72 16.64 -3.14
CA GLU A 141 3.41 17.39 -4.17
C GLU A 141 4.13 16.50 -5.19
N LYS A 142 4.68 15.36 -4.76
CA LYS A 142 5.30 14.38 -5.67
C LYS A 142 4.28 13.77 -6.62
N TYR A 143 3.05 13.54 -6.14
CA TYR A 143 1.92 13.09 -6.96
C TYR A 143 1.37 14.18 -7.88
N LEU A 144 1.29 15.42 -7.39
CA LEU A 144 0.72 16.56 -8.10
C LEU A 144 1.67 17.19 -9.14
N SER A 145 2.97 16.92 -9.04
CA SER A 145 4.00 17.40 -9.96
C SER A 145 3.70 17.05 -11.42
N SER A 146 4.05 17.96 -12.35
CA SER A 146 4.03 17.70 -13.79
C SER A 146 5.04 16.62 -14.20
N ASN A 147 6.18 16.56 -13.50
CA ASN A 147 7.11 15.45 -13.53
C ASN A 147 6.87 14.60 -12.28
N ARG A 148 5.77 13.84 -12.28
CA ARG A 148 5.36 13.00 -11.15
C ARG A 148 6.45 11.99 -10.81
N ASP A 149 6.74 11.88 -9.53
CA ASP A 149 7.71 10.91 -9.03
C ASP A 149 7.10 9.50 -9.01
N GLU A 150 7.68 8.56 -9.75
CA GLU A 150 7.17 7.19 -9.84
C GLU A 150 8.11 6.18 -9.18
N PRO A 151 7.56 5.19 -8.44
CA PRO A 151 8.40 4.17 -7.84
C PRO A 151 9.01 3.26 -8.90
N TRP A 152 10.32 3.08 -8.84
CA TRP A 152 11.06 2.08 -9.59
C TRP A 152 10.56 0.67 -9.28
N THR A 153 10.34 -0.11 -10.34
CA THR A 153 9.98 -1.51 -10.22
C THR A 153 11.24 -2.37 -10.11
N ILE A 154 11.42 -3.00 -8.94
CA ILE A 154 12.54 -3.90 -8.68
C ILE A 154 12.11 -5.36 -8.83
N GLN A 155 12.84 -6.09 -9.67
CA GLN A 155 12.72 -7.54 -9.83
C GLN A 155 13.98 -8.23 -9.31
N LEU A 156 13.83 -9.00 -8.23
CA LEU A 156 14.91 -9.81 -7.68
C LEU A 156 15.10 -11.08 -8.53
N PRO A 157 16.35 -11.52 -8.78
CA PRO A 157 16.64 -12.77 -9.49
C PRO A 157 16.05 -13.99 -8.73
N SER A 158 16.12 -15.16 -9.38
CA SER A 158 15.81 -16.41 -8.70
C SER A 158 16.80 -16.63 -7.55
N LEU A 159 16.28 -16.89 -6.34
CA LEU A 159 17.09 -17.15 -5.15
C LEU A 159 17.08 -18.62 -4.73
N GLN A 160 16.55 -19.51 -5.57
CA GLN A 160 16.42 -20.94 -5.26
C GLN A 160 17.76 -21.61 -4.94
N LYS A 161 18.85 -21.17 -5.58
CA LYS A 161 20.22 -21.64 -5.29
C LYS A 161 20.59 -21.40 -3.82
N TYR A 162 20.23 -20.24 -3.27
CA TYR A 162 20.55 -19.82 -1.91
C TYR A 162 19.54 -20.35 -0.88
N PHE A 163 18.31 -20.63 -1.30
CA PHE A 163 17.23 -21.15 -0.48
C PHE A 163 16.66 -22.45 -1.05
N PRO A 164 17.45 -23.55 -1.07
CA PRO A 164 17.03 -24.79 -1.71
C PRO A 164 15.96 -25.52 -0.88
N GLN A 165 14.86 -25.92 -1.54
CA GLN A 165 13.76 -26.65 -0.91
C GLN A 165 14.19 -27.97 -0.27
N LYS A 166 15.19 -28.66 -0.85
CA LYS A 166 15.79 -29.87 -0.27
C LYS A 166 16.32 -29.66 1.16
N ASN A 167 16.77 -28.44 1.48
CA ASN A 167 17.25 -28.07 2.81
C ASN A 167 16.13 -27.49 3.70
N GLY A 168 14.87 -27.59 3.27
CA GLY A 168 13.68 -27.13 4.00
C GLY A 168 13.28 -25.68 3.73
N TRP A 169 13.97 -24.91 2.89
CA TRP A 169 13.60 -23.52 2.64
C TRP A 169 12.38 -23.40 1.71
N THR A 170 11.44 -22.54 2.09
CA THR A 170 10.25 -22.23 1.30
C THR A 170 10.08 -20.72 1.20
N LYS A 171 9.66 -20.21 0.03
CA LYS A 171 9.36 -18.78 -0.12
C LYS A 171 8.04 -18.49 0.60
N LEU A 172 8.08 -17.65 1.62
CA LEU A 172 6.92 -17.26 2.40
C LEU A 172 6.21 -16.05 1.80
N SER A 173 6.96 -15.03 1.41
CA SER A 173 6.39 -13.77 0.89
C SER A 173 7.35 -13.09 -0.10
N GLU A 174 6.78 -12.26 -0.96
CA GLU A 174 7.47 -11.36 -1.87
C GLU A 174 6.62 -10.10 -2.07
N ASP A 175 7.15 -8.94 -1.73
CA ASP A 175 6.36 -7.70 -1.73
C ASP A 175 7.25 -6.43 -1.78
N THR A 176 6.61 -5.27 -1.76
CA THR A 176 7.18 -3.92 -1.67
C THR A 176 6.82 -3.35 -0.29
N MET A 177 7.81 -2.81 0.43
CA MET A 177 7.61 -2.25 1.78
C MET A 177 7.06 -0.83 1.73
N GLY A 178 7.54 -0.01 0.79
CA GLY A 178 7.16 1.39 0.67
C GLY A 178 7.79 2.31 1.71
N GLU A 179 7.71 3.62 1.48
CA GLU A 179 8.18 4.63 2.45
C GLU A 179 7.47 4.49 3.80
N LEU A 180 6.15 4.29 3.80
CA LEU A 180 5.39 4.10 5.04
C LEU A 180 5.92 2.90 5.84
N GLY A 181 6.11 1.75 5.18
CA GLY A 181 6.60 0.55 5.85
C GLY A 181 8.00 0.74 6.41
N ILE A 182 8.87 1.46 5.70
CA ILE A 182 10.20 1.85 6.21
C ILE A 182 10.07 2.76 7.44
N GLN A 183 9.24 3.80 7.39
CA GLN A 183 9.03 4.70 8.54
C GLN A 183 8.52 3.95 9.77
N ILE A 184 7.59 2.99 9.59
CA ILE A 184 7.09 2.14 10.68
C ILE A 184 8.20 1.24 11.24
N LEU A 185 8.98 0.59 10.37
CA LEU A 185 10.10 -0.26 10.76
C LEU A 185 11.14 0.54 11.57
N LEU A 186 11.58 1.69 11.06
CA LEU A 186 12.53 2.54 11.76
C LEU A 186 11.99 3.03 13.11
N ARG A 187 10.71 3.37 13.17
CA ARG A 187 10.03 3.78 14.40
C ARG A 187 10.04 2.68 15.46
N GLU A 188 9.72 1.44 15.10
CA GLU A 188 9.73 0.31 16.02
C GLU A 188 11.12 0.13 16.68
N TYR A 189 12.20 0.31 15.93
CA TYR A 189 13.55 0.16 16.47
C TYR A 189 14.05 1.41 17.22
N PHE A 190 13.78 2.61 16.70
CA PHE A 190 14.30 3.87 17.26
C PHE A 190 13.50 4.40 18.43
N ALA A 191 12.18 4.20 18.45
CA ALA A 191 11.33 4.61 19.54
C ALA A 191 11.23 3.52 20.60
N TYR A 192 10.83 2.30 20.22
CA TYR A 192 10.45 1.29 21.20
C TYR A 192 11.64 0.53 21.80
N ARG A 193 12.53 -0.02 20.97
CA ARG A 193 13.67 -0.83 21.48
C ARG A 193 14.72 0.04 22.18
N ARG A 194 14.97 1.26 21.69
CA ARG A 194 15.88 2.21 22.32
C ARG A 194 15.37 2.67 23.69
N LEU A 195 14.09 3.01 23.82
CA LEU A 195 13.47 3.38 25.09
C LEU A 195 13.53 2.22 26.09
N LYS A 196 13.19 1.00 25.66
CA LYS A 196 13.34 -0.23 26.47
C LYS A 196 14.78 -0.43 26.96
N LYS A 197 15.78 -0.17 26.10
CA LYS A 197 17.20 -0.27 26.47
C LYS A 197 17.64 0.81 27.47
N HIS A 198 17.22 2.06 27.27
CA HIS A 198 17.59 3.17 28.17
C HIS A 198 16.92 3.07 29.54
N LEU A 199 15.66 2.60 29.60
CA LEU A 199 14.92 2.50 30.86
C LEU A 199 15.25 1.22 31.65
N GLY A 200 15.94 0.23 31.07
CA GLY A 200 16.46 -0.93 31.79
C GLY A 200 15.43 -1.63 32.69
N ALA A 201 15.77 -1.84 33.97
CA ALA A 201 14.87 -2.46 34.95
C ALA A 201 13.63 -1.61 35.27
N PHE A 202 13.70 -0.28 35.10
CA PHE A 202 12.58 0.64 35.30
C PHE A 202 11.54 0.57 34.17
N TRP A 203 11.85 -0.07 33.04
CA TRP A 203 10.89 -0.31 31.97
C TRP A 203 9.69 -1.12 32.45
N LYS A 204 9.89 -2.18 33.26
CA LYS A 204 8.78 -3.03 33.75
C LYS A 204 7.71 -2.21 34.51
N PRO A 205 8.04 -1.42 35.55
CA PRO A 205 7.06 -0.59 36.26
C PRO A 205 6.52 0.61 35.46
N LEU A 206 7.27 1.17 34.50
CA LEU A 206 6.75 2.23 33.62
C LEU A 206 5.82 1.68 32.52
N SER A 207 6.08 0.46 32.04
CA SER A 207 5.28 -0.19 30.99
C SER A 207 3.98 -0.82 31.50
N SER A 208 3.82 -0.96 32.82
CA SER A 208 2.58 -1.39 33.46
C SER A 208 1.57 -0.25 33.59
N ASN A 209 2.00 1.01 33.60
CA ASN A 209 1.12 2.17 33.53
C ASN A 209 0.91 2.59 32.07
N ILE A 210 -0.31 2.36 31.57
CA ILE A 210 -0.70 2.65 30.18
C ILE A 210 -0.49 4.10 29.77
N ILE A 211 -0.69 5.04 30.70
CA ILE A 211 -0.60 6.47 30.41
C ILE A 211 0.86 6.88 30.18
N LEU A 212 1.75 6.48 31.08
CA LEU A 212 3.18 6.75 30.99
C LEU A 212 3.84 6.02 29.81
N ARG A 213 3.40 4.78 29.51
CA ARG A 213 3.91 4.02 28.35
C ARG A 213 3.49 4.65 27.02
N GLY A 214 2.24 5.07 26.89
CA GLY A 214 1.73 5.73 25.68
C GLY A 214 2.38 7.09 25.46
N LEU A 215 2.38 7.95 26.48
CA LEU A 215 3.00 9.29 26.41
C LEU A 215 4.50 9.22 26.13
N GLY A 216 5.23 8.29 26.76
CA GLY A 216 6.65 8.09 26.52
C GLY A 216 6.96 7.67 25.07
N ARG A 217 6.16 6.77 24.49
CA ARG A 217 6.29 6.34 23.09
C ARG A 217 5.95 7.45 22.11
N THR A 218 4.85 8.16 22.33
CA THR A 218 4.44 9.29 21.49
C THR A 218 5.47 10.41 21.54
N ALA A 219 5.97 10.78 22.73
CA ALA A 219 7.02 11.78 22.87
C ALA A 219 8.31 11.36 22.15
N TYR A 220 8.76 10.11 22.33
CA TYR A 220 9.96 9.61 21.65
C TYR A 220 9.77 9.52 20.12
N LYS A 221 8.55 9.22 19.66
CA LYS A 221 8.16 9.27 18.25
C LYS A 221 8.33 10.69 17.71
N TYR A 222 7.80 11.71 18.37
CA TYR A 222 7.95 13.10 17.91
C TYR A 222 9.41 13.58 17.97
N LEU A 223 10.17 13.20 18.99
CA LEU A 223 11.59 13.54 19.10
C LEU A 223 12.44 12.93 17.98
N ASN A 224 12.07 11.75 17.46
CA ASN A 224 12.79 11.08 16.37
C ASN A 224 12.06 11.17 15.02
N ALA A 225 10.91 11.85 14.94
CA ALA A 225 10.05 11.85 13.77
C ALA A 225 10.77 12.40 12.55
N ASN A 226 11.48 13.51 12.71
CA ASN A 226 12.27 14.11 11.64
C ASN A 226 13.34 13.13 11.15
N LYS A 227 14.08 12.51 12.07
CA LYS A 227 15.13 11.57 11.67
C LYS A 227 14.58 10.32 10.96
N ILE A 228 13.43 9.81 11.39
CA ILE A 228 12.75 8.68 10.74
C ILE A 228 12.28 9.06 9.35
N ARG A 229 11.65 10.24 9.20
CA ARG A 229 11.19 10.77 7.91
C ARG A 229 12.36 10.99 6.97
N GLU A 230 13.40 11.69 7.39
CA GLU A 230 14.64 11.89 6.62
C GLU A 230 15.21 10.55 6.14
N SER A 231 15.34 9.57 7.03
CA SER A 231 15.93 8.27 6.67
C SER A 231 15.07 7.40 5.74
N ALA A 232 13.81 7.79 5.50
CA ALA A 232 12.87 7.12 4.61
C ALA A 232 12.51 7.97 3.38
N ALA A 233 12.80 9.28 3.42
CA ALA A 233 12.53 10.22 2.34
C ALA A 233 13.42 9.93 1.14
N GLY A 234 12.91 10.23 -0.06
CA GLY A 234 13.58 9.91 -1.31
C GLY A 234 13.59 8.41 -1.62
N TRP A 235 12.65 7.65 -1.05
CA TRP A 235 12.47 6.24 -1.36
C TRP A 235 12.04 6.12 -2.83
N GLY A 236 12.86 5.49 -3.66
CA GLY A 236 12.58 5.36 -5.08
C GLY A 236 11.90 4.05 -5.44
N GLY A 237 11.78 3.07 -4.53
CA GLY A 237 11.22 1.75 -4.85
C GLY A 237 11.95 0.61 -4.14
N ASP A 238 11.25 -0.49 -3.87
CA ASP A 238 11.87 -1.67 -3.28
C ASP A 238 11.20 -3.01 -3.62
N ARG A 239 11.92 -4.09 -3.31
CA ARG A 239 11.42 -5.46 -3.36
C ARG A 239 12.09 -6.29 -2.26
N TYR A 240 11.28 -7.00 -1.50
CA TYR A 240 11.77 -8.00 -0.57
C TYR A 240 11.24 -9.40 -0.88
N LYS A 241 12.01 -10.42 -0.48
CA LYS A 241 11.62 -11.83 -0.45
C LYS A 241 11.91 -12.39 0.93
N VAL A 242 10.92 -13.07 1.52
CA VAL A 242 11.03 -13.77 2.79
C VAL A 242 11.02 -15.27 2.54
N TYR A 243 11.96 -15.98 3.16
CA TYR A 243 12.02 -17.44 3.17
C TYR A 243 11.88 -17.96 4.58
N TYR A 244 11.20 -19.10 4.73
CA TYR A 244 11.04 -19.78 6.01
C TYR A 244 11.53 -21.22 5.91
N ASN A 245 12.23 -21.68 6.94
CA ASN A 245 12.67 -23.06 7.08
C ASN A 245 11.98 -23.70 8.30
N PRO A 246 10.94 -24.53 8.10
CA PRO A 246 10.19 -25.14 9.20
C PRO A 246 11.04 -26.13 10.01
N LYS A 247 12.10 -26.72 9.42
CA LYS A 247 13.00 -27.64 10.13
C LYS A 247 13.84 -26.93 11.19
N THR A 248 14.17 -25.66 10.96
CA THR A 248 15.05 -24.88 11.85
C THR A 248 14.32 -23.74 12.57
N GLY A 249 13.07 -23.45 12.17
CA GLY A 249 12.31 -22.29 12.63
C GLY A 249 12.87 -20.94 12.17
N LYS A 250 13.87 -20.91 11.28
CA LYS A 250 14.53 -19.68 10.84
C LYS A 250 13.79 -19.01 9.67
N THR A 251 13.75 -17.68 9.72
CA THR A 251 13.24 -16.82 8.65
C THR A 251 14.38 -16.00 8.07
N ALA A 252 14.53 -16.00 6.75
CA ALA A 252 15.51 -15.20 6.03
C ALA A 252 14.83 -14.09 5.22
N LEU A 253 15.47 -12.92 5.15
CA LEU A 253 15.01 -11.76 4.39
C LEU A 253 16.09 -11.36 3.38
N VAL A 254 15.67 -11.17 2.13
CA VAL A 254 16.45 -10.47 1.11
C VAL A 254 15.65 -9.25 0.68
N TRP A 255 16.15 -8.05 0.95
CA TRP A 255 15.44 -6.80 0.66
C TRP A 255 16.35 -5.80 -0.05
N LEU A 256 15.98 -5.47 -1.28
CA LEU A 256 16.68 -4.50 -2.11
C LEU A 256 15.82 -3.24 -2.23
N THR A 257 16.42 -2.11 -1.90
CA THR A 257 15.83 -0.76 -2.02
C THR A 257 16.61 0.08 -3.03
N TYR A 258 15.92 1.00 -3.69
CA TYR A 258 16.47 2.00 -4.58
C TYR A 258 15.97 3.39 -4.15
N TRP A 259 16.81 4.41 -4.32
CA TRP A 259 16.60 5.74 -3.76
C TRP A 259 16.77 6.82 -4.83
N ASP A 260 16.13 7.98 -4.63
CA ASP A 260 16.16 9.11 -5.55
C ASP A 260 17.59 9.62 -5.75
N THR A 261 18.34 9.75 -4.65
CA THR A 261 19.74 10.14 -4.65
C THR A 261 20.62 9.16 -3.86
N GLU A 262 21.93 9.23 -4.10
CA GLU A 262 22.90 8.47 -3.30
C GLU A 262 22.91 8.93 -1.84
N LYS A 263 22.64 10.22 -1.58
CA LYS A 263 22.49 10.75 -0.23
C LYS A 263 21.34 10.07 0.50
N ASP A 264 20.18 9.94 -0.13
CA ASP A 264 19.01 9.31 0.51
C ASP A 264 19.30 7.83 0.83
N SER A 265 19.98 7.12 -0.08
CA SER A 265 20.43 5.75 0.16
C SER A 265 21.42 5.64 1.32
N GLN A 266 22.30 6.64 1.50
CA GLN A 266 23.26 6.70 2.61
C GLN A 266 22.54 6.92 3.94
N GLU A 267 21.53 7.79 3.96
CA GLU A 267 20.72 8.06 5.15
C GLU A 267 19.99 6.79 5.61
N PHE A 268 19.35 6.08 4.68
CA PHE A 268 18.72 4.79 4.98
C PHE A 268 19.72 3.71 5.39
N PHE A 269 20.87 3.60 4.71
CA PHE A 269 21.93 2.66 5.06
C PHE A 269 22.39 2.86 6.52
N MET A 270 22.62 4.11 6.92
CA MET A 270 23.02 4.46 8.28
C MET A 270 21.91 4.15 9.30
N ALA A 271 20.66 4.42 8.94
CA ALA A 271 19.51 4.05 9.78
C ALA A 271 19.43 2.53 9.98
N MET A 272 19.60 1.73 8.93
CA MET A 272 19.59 0.26 9.01
C MET A 272 20.78 -0.31 9.79
N LYS A 273 21.97 0.30 9.70
CA LYS A 273 23.08 -0.03 10.61
C LYS A 273 22.71 0.22 12.06
N LYS A 274 21.99 1.31 12.36
CA LYS A 274 21.52 1.59 13.72
C LYS A 274 20.45 0.60 14.18
N VAL A 275 19.51 0.23 13.30
CA VAL A 275 18.52 -0.83 13.53
C VAL A 275 19.21 -2.14 13.91
N ARG A 276 20.22 -2.57 13.15
CA ARG A 276 21.05 -3.75 13.47
C ARG A 276 21.68 -3.66 14.86
N GLN A 277 22.30 -2.52 15.18
CA GLN A 277 22.94 -2.31 16.49
C GLN A 277 21.94 -2.38 17.66
N LEU A 278 20.72 -1.86 17.48
CA LEU A 278 19.67 -1.89 18.50
C LEU A 278 18.97 -3.24 18.60
N GLY A 279 18.83 -3.96 17.48
CA GLY A 279 18.20 -5.28 17.41
C GLY A 279 19.08 -6.41 17.91
N GLY A 280 20.41 -6.30 17.79
CA GLY A 280 21.34 -7.31 18.28
C GLY A 280 21.07 -8.70 17.67
N LYS A 281 20.99 -9.73 18.52
CA LYS A 281 20.72 -11.12 18.09
C LYS A 281 19.31 -11.30 17.51
N ASP A 282 18.35 -10.43 17.87
CA ASP A 282 16.97 -10.51 17.41
C ASP A 282 16.80 -9.97 15.98
N PHE A 283 17.78 -9.23 15.47
CA PHE A 283 17.79 -8.73 14.10
C PHE A 283 19.21 -8.80 13.52
N PRO A 284 19.69 -10.01 13.16
CA PRO A 284 21.04 -10.24 12.66
C PRO A 284 21.14 -9.82 11.18
N ALA A 285 20.92 -8.53 10.93
CA ALA A 285 20.95 -7.95 9.60
C ALA A 285 22.37 -7.66 9.15
N SER A 286 22.61 -7.86 7.86
CA SER A 286 23.75 -7.31 7.14
C SER A 286 23.23 -6.31 6.12
N VAL A 287 23.88 -5.16 6.07
CA VAL A 287 23.43 -4.03 5.27
C VAL A 287 24.59 -3.64 4.36
N TYR A 288 24.31 -3.51 3.07
CA TYR A 288 25.26 -3.16 2.03
C TYR A 288 24.69 -2.00 1.22
N GLN A 289 25.54 -1.12 0.70
CA GLN A 289 25.16 0.01 -0.13
C GLN A 289 26.03 0.06 -1.39
N GLN A 290 25.43 0.43 -2.51
CA GLN A 290 26.14 0.67 -3.78
C GLN A 290 25.41 1.75 -4.59
N GLY A 291 25.96 2.96 -4.60
CA GLY A 291 25.27 4.12 -5.18
C GLY A 291 23.89 4.29 -4.54
N LYS A 292 22.86 4.46 -5.38
CA LYS A 292 21.45 4.58 -4.97
C LYS A 292 20.79 3.30 -4.43
N LYS A 293 21.52 2.18 -4.31
CA LYS A 293 20.97 0.88 -3.86
C LYS A 293 21.38 0.58 -2.43
N VAL A 294 20.44 0.07 -1.63
CA VAL A 294 20.74 -0.55 -0.33
C VAL A 294 20.15 -1.95 -0.28
N LEU A 295 20.96 -2.92 0.16
CA LEU A 295 20.59 -4.31 0.32
C LEU A 295 20.64 -4.68 1.81
N VAL A 296 19.51 -5.15 2.31
CA VAL A 296 19.34 -5.66 3.68
C VAL A 296 19.12 -7.16 3.62
N LEU A 297 19.97 -7.89 4.32
CA LEU A 297 20.01 -9.34 4.39
C LEU A 297 19.85 -9.80 5.83
N THR A 298 18.93 -10.71 6.14
CA THR A 298 18.83 -11.33 7.48
C THR A 298 18.85 -12.85 7.37
N ASN A 299 19.54 -13.51 8.32
CA ASN A 299 19.63 -14.97 8.42
C ASN A 299 19.97 -15.67 7.10
N ILE A 300 20.90 -15.10 6.33
CA ILE A 300 21.37 -15.67 5.07
C ILE A 300 22.34 -16.84 5.33
N PRO A 301 22.26 -17.94 4.57
CA PRO A 301 23.23 -19.04 4.62
C PRO A 301 24.66 -18.63 4.23
N ASP A 302 25.60 -19.59 4.28
CA ASP A 302 27.05 -19.35 4.13
C ASP A 302 27.46 -18.67 2.81
N MET A 303 26.66 -18.78 1.73
CA MET A 303 26.92 -18.16 0.42
C MET A 303 26.54 -16.68 0.32
N LYS A 304 26.75 -15.92 1.39
CA LYS A 304 26.25 -14.55 1.51
C LYS A 304 26.91 -13.57 0.54
N GLU A 305 28.23 -13.59 0.40
CA GLU A 305 28.94 -12.65 -0.49
C GLU A 305 28.60 -12.94 -1.97
N GLU A 306 28.53 -14.22 -2.35
CA GLU A 306 28.08 -14.61 -3.69
C GLU A 306 26.64 -14.13 -3.98
N LEU A 307 25.74 -14.20 -2.99
CA LEU A 307 24.38 -13.67 -3.11
C LEU A 307 24.40 -12.14 -3.31
N VAL A 308 25.21 -11.41 -2.54
CA VAL A 308 25.32 -9.95 -2.63
C VAL A 308 25.78 -9.54 -4.02
N GLU A 309 26.86 -10.13 -4.53
CA GLU A 309 27.37 -9.86 -5.88
C GLU A 309 26.34 -10.21 -6.97
N SER A 310 25.68 -11.35 -6.83
CA SER A 310 24.63 -11.79 -7.76
C SER A 310 23.46 -10.79 -7.81
N LEU A 311 22.99 -10.31 -6.65
CA LEU A 311 21.92 -9.33 -6.55
C LEU A 311 22.31 -8.00 -7.19
N TRP A 312 23.55 -7.52 -6.97
CA TRP A 312 24.05 -6.30 -7.58
C TRP A 312 24.10 -6.35 -9.10
N ARG A 313 24.48 -7.51 -9.65
CA ARG A 313 24.63 -7.70 -11.10
C ARG A 313 23.31 -7.98 -11.80
N THR A 314 22.38 -8.70 -11.16
CA THR A 314 21.25 -9.32 -11.87
C THR A 314 19.87 -8.81 -11.47
N ALA A 315 19.74 -8.07 -10.36
CA ALA A 315 18.46 -7.42 -10.04
C ALA A 315 18.12 -6.37 -11.11
N LYS A 316 16.91 -6.45 -11.66
CA LYS A 316 16.44 -5.50 -12.67
C LYS A 316 15.69 -4.37 -11.98
N ILE A 317 16.08 -3.14 -12.27
CA ILE A 317 15.43 -1.91 -11.79
C ILE A 317 14.89 -1.20 -13.03
N GLN A 318 13.58 -1.04 -13.11
CA GLN A 318 12.88 -0.55 -14.29
C GLN A 318 11.94 0.59 -13.93
N THR A 319 11.69 1.48 -14.89
CA THR A 319 10.72 2.55 -14.72
C THR A 319 9.32 1.98 -14.49
N PHE A 320 8.51 2.71 -13.74
CA PHE A 320 7.12 2.36 -13.50
C PHE A 320 6.30 2.45 -14.79
N ASP A 321 5.65 1.35 -15.19
CA ASP A 321 4.79 1.36 -16.37
C ASP A 321 3.38 1.87 -16.04
N ARG A 322 3.15 3.18 -16.24
CA ARG A 322 1.81 3.78 -16.18
C ARG A 322 0.90 3.41 -17.35
N SER A 323 1.44 2.87 -18.45
CA SER A 323 0.61 2.49 -19.61
C SER A 323 -0.43 1.44 -19.24
N ARG A 324 -0.11 0.59 -18.26
CA ARG A 324 -1.05 -0.38 -17.69
C ARG A 324 -2.28 0.29 -17.08
N PHE A 325 -2.09 1.33 -16.25
CA PHE A 325 -3.21 2.12 -15.73
C PHE A 325 -4.02 2.72 -16.86
N LYS A 326 -3.37 3.34 -17.85
CA LYS A 326 -4.07 3.96 -18.98
C LYS A 326 -4.80 2.97 -19.90
N LYS A 327 -4.41 1.70 -19.95
CA LYS A 327 -5.06 0.65 -20.74
C LYS A 327 -6.21 -0.01 -20.00
N GLU A 328 -5.99 -0.35 -18.72
CA GLU A 328 -6.99 -1.02 -17.87
C GLU A 328 -8.02 -0.03 -17.32
N PHE A 329 -7.69 1.24 -17.15
CA PHE A 329 -8.59 2.26 -16.61
C PHE A 329 -9.77 2.61 -17.55
N PRO A 330 -9.61 2.81 -18.87
CA PRO A 330 -10.73 2.96 -19.80
C PRO A 330 -11.67 1.76 -19.81
N ILE A 331 -11.13 0.55 -19.61
CA ILE A 331 -11.89 -0.67 -19.44
C ILE A 331 -12.71 -0.58 -18.15
N CYS A 332 -12.09 -0.31 -17.00
CA CYS A 332 -12.78 -0.16 -15.71
C CYS A 332 -13.87 0.92 -15.78
N GLN A 333 -13.59 2.09 -16.38
CA GLN A 333 -14.58 3.15 -16.58
C GLN A 333 -15.75 2.69 -17.47
N SER A 334 -15.48 1.89 -18.51
CA SER A 334 -16.52 1.38 -19.41
C SER A 334 -17.39 0.32 -18.73
N ILE A 335 -16.80 -0.59 -17.94
CA ILE A 335 -17.51 -1.59 -17.12
C ILE A 335 -18.38 -0.88 -16.08
N TYR A 336 -17.79 0.09 -15.39
CA TYR A 336 -18.46 0.92 -14.43
C TYR A 336 -19.70 1.63 -15.03
N ARG A 337 -19.52 2.30 -16.18
CA ARG A 337 -20.64 2.95 -16.89
C ARG A 337 -21.70 1.92 -17.32
N LEU A 338 -21.28 0.74 -17.77
CA LEU A 338 -22.20 -0.34 -18.13
C LEU A 338 -23.05 -0.80 -16.93
N ARG A 339 -22.47 -0.97 -15.74
CA ARG A 339 -23.14 -1.42 -14.51
C ARG A 339 -24.35 -0.55 -14.16
N PHE A 340 -24.26 0.76 -14.40
CA PHE A 340 -25.28 1.74 -14.01
C PHE A 340 -26.07 2.34 -15.20
N GLU A 341 -25.76 1.96 -16.44
CA GLU A 341 -26.44 2.48 -17.62
C GLU A 341 -27.82 1.84 -17.80
N LYS A 342 -28.87 2.59 -17.45
CA LYS A 342 -30.28 2.17 -17.59
C LYS A 342 -30.76 2.24 -19.05
N ASN A 343 -30.14 3.06 -19.89
CA ASN A 343 -30.54 3.20 -21.29
C ASN A 343 -29.95 2.07 -22.16
N LYS A 344 -30.84 1.27 -22.76
CA LYS A 344 -30.49 0.09 -23.58
C LYS A 344 -29.53 0.41 -24.74
N THR A 345 -29.67 1.58 -25.38
CA THR A 345 -28.82 1.98 -26.52
C THR A 345 -27.42 2.38 -26.06
N LYS A 346 -27.33 3.17 -24.98
CA LYS A 346 -26.03 3.52 -24.38
C LYS A 346 -25.33 2.29 -23.82
N ARG A 347 -26.08 1.35 -23.24
CA ARG A 347 -25.56 0.07 -22.76
C ARG A 347 -24.89 -0.72 -23.89
N LYS A 348 -25.57 -0.87 -25.04
CA LYS A 348 -24.97 -1.48 -26.25
C LYS A 348 -23.71 -0.77 -26.75
N ALA A 349 -23.65 0.55 -26.65
CA ALA A 349 -22.46 1.31 -27.03
C ALA A 349 -21.27 1.05 -26.07
N TRP A 350 -21.53 0.96 -24.75
CA TRP A 350 -20.52 0.59 -23.76
C TRP A 350 -20.08 -0.88 -23.92
N GLU A 351 -21.01 -1.79 -24.20
CA GLU A 351 -20.71 -3.17 -24.56
C GLU A 351 -19.75 -3.22 -25.75
N LYS A 352 -20.03 -2.49 -26.84
CA LYS A 352 -19.14 -2.42 -28.00
C LYS A 352 -17.75 -1.86 -27.65
N LYS A 353 -17.66 -0.87 -26.77
CA LYS A 353 -16.37 -0.34 -26.28
C LYS A 353 -15.59 -1.38 -25.48
N ILE A 354 -16.24 -2.07 -24.55
CA ILE A 354 -15.65 -3.15 -23.75
C ILE A 354 -15.15 -4.29 -24.65
N LEU A 355 -15.95 -4.67 -25.66
CA LEU A 355 -15.58 -5.65 -26.68
C LEU A 355 -14.36 -5.19 -27.50
N GLY A 356 -14.27 -3.89 -27.82
CA GLY A 356 -13.13 -3.29 -28.52
C GLY A 356 -11.82 -3.31 -27.71
N TYR A 357 -11.91 -3.32 -26.38
CA TYR A 357 -10.75 -3.44 -25.48
C TYR A 357 -10.30 -4.90 -25.23
N GLY A 358 -10.49 -5.78 -26.23
CA GLY A 358 -10.38 -7.24 -26.12
C GLY A 358 -9.14 -7.83 -25.42
N LYS A 359 -9.31 -9.10 -25.00
CA LYS A 359 -8.38 -10.02 -24.28
C LYS A 359 -7.87 -9.58 -22.89
N ALA A 360 -7.58 -8.31 -22.63
CA ALA A 360 -7.02 -7.87 -21.34
C ALA A 360 -8.07 -7.64 -20.24
N ALA A 361 -9.29 -7.24 -20.60
CA ALA A 361 -10.36 -6.83 -19.69
C ALA A 361 -11.10 -7.98 -18.97
N ILE A 362 -11.09 -9.17 -19.57
CA ILE A 362 -11.98 -10.29 -19.22
C ILE A 362 -11.79 -10.77 -17.76
N PRO A 363 -10.57 -10.89 -17.22
CA PRO A 363 -10.37 -11.31 -15.82
C PRO A 363 -10.83 -10.28 -14.78
N PHE A 364 -10.90 -8.99 -15.14
CA PHE A 364 -11.35 -7.91 -14.25
C PHE A 364 -12.87 -7.86 -14.19
N LEU A 365 -13.53 -7.97 -15.35
CA LEU A 365 -14.97 -8.16 -15.47
C LEU A 365 -15.47 -9.29 -14.58
N ILE A 366 -14.85 -10.48 -14.62
CA ILE A 366 -15.38 -11.63 -13.88
C ILE A 366 -15.19 -11.51 -12.36
N GLN A 367 -14.04 -11.01 -11.88
CA GLN A 367 -13.84 -10.87 -10.43
C GLN A 367 -14.82 -9.87 -9.83
N ALA A 368 -15.08 -8.74 -10.50
CA ALA A 368 -16.09 -7.77 -10.06
C ALA A 368 -17.51 -8.36 -9.94
N LEU A 369 -17.77 -9.51 -10.57
CA LEU A 369 -19.10 -10.12 -10.70
C LEU A 369 -19.30 -11.39 -9.88
N ASP A 370 -18.20 -12.06 -9.49
CA ASP A 370 -18.23 -13.24 -8.63
C ASP A 370 -18.72 -12.91 -7.20
N GLY A 371 -18.65 -11.63 -6.81
CA GLY A 371 -19.11 -11.14 -5.51
C GLY A 371 -20.65 -11.09 -5.33
N GLU A 372 -21.45 -11.06 -6.41
CA GLU A 372 -22.90 -10.79 -6.30
C GLU A 372 -23.84 -11.95 -6.68
N LYS A 373 -23.32 -13.11 -7.14
CA LYS A 373 -24.12 -14.31 -7.51
C LYS A 373 -25.39 -14.04 -8.36
N LYS A 374 -25.41 -12.99 -9.21
CA LYS A 374 -26.55 -12.70 -10.10
C LYS A 374 -26.50 -13.54 -11.38
N LYS A 375 -27.36 -14.57 -11.45
CA LYS A 375 -27.41 -15.57 -12.53
C LYS A 375 -27.60 -14.98 -13.93
N ASP A 376 -28.46 -13.97 -14.09
CA ASP A 376 -28.79 -13.41 -15.41
C ASP A 376 -27.63 -12.63 -16.04
N PHE A 377 -26.84 -11.96 -15.20
CA PHE A 377 -25.67 -11.21 -15.65
C PHE A 377 -24.50 -12.12 -16.03
N LEU A 378 -24.32 -13.22 -15.29
CA LEU A 378 -23.34 -14.26 -15.60
C LEU A 378 -23.65 -14.96 -16.94
N ALA A 379 -24.92 -15.24 -17.21
CA ALA A 379 -25.36 -15.79 -18.50
C ALA A 379 -25.06 -14.83 -19.67
N PHE A 380 -25.35 -13.54 -19.50
CA PHE A 380 -25.07 -12.51 -20.49
C PHE A 380 -23.57 -12.36 -20.78
N ILE A 381 -22.72 -12.34 -19.75
CA ILE A 381 -21.26 -12.27 -19.93
C ILE A 381 -20.73 -13.53 -20.58
N SER A 382 -21.19 -14.72 -20.17
CA SER A 382 -20.79 -15.98 -20.79
C SER A 382 -21.11 -16.01 -22.29
N GLN A 383 -22.30 -15.54 -22.68
CA GLN A 383 -22.71 -15.45 -24.09
C GLN A 383 -21.91 -14.40 -24.87
N THR A 384 -21.60 -13.26 -24.24
CA THR A 384 -20.78 -12.19 -24.84
C THR A 384 -19.35 -12.65 -25.06
N LEU A 385 -18.80 -13.43 -24.13
CA LEU A 385 -17.46 -13.99 -24.23
C LEU A 385 -17.37 -15.13 -25.24
N TYR A 386 -18.40 -15.98 -25.35
CA TYR A 386 -18.49 -16.99 -26.42
C TYR A 386 -18.38 -16.35 -27.81
N LYS A 387 -19.08 -15.23 -28.03
CA LYS A 387 -19.01 -14.47 -29.29
C LYS A 387 -17.61 -13.93 -29.60
N LEU A 388 -16.81 -13.63 -28.58
CA LEU A 388 -15.47 -13.06 -28.75
C LEU A 388 -14.38 -14.11 -28.95
N THR A 389 -14.48 -15.24 -28.25
CA THR A 389 -13.40 -16.23 -28.19
C THR A 389 -13.70 -17.50 -28.98
N GLY A 390 -14.95 -17.70 -29.40
CA GLY A 390 -15.44 -18.94 -29.98
C GLY A 390 -15.47 -20.13 -29.00
N LYS A 391 -15.09 -19.92 -27.73
CA LYS A 391 -15.02 -20.98 -26.71
C LYS A 391 -16.05 -20.72 -25.62
N ASN A 392 -16.88 -21.73 -25.34
CA ASN A 392 -17.77 -21.70 -24.20
C ASN A 392 -17.02 -22.14 -22.94
N LEU A 393 -16.44 -21.18 -22.25
CA LEU A 393 -15.63 -21.41 -21.05
C LEU A 393 -16.47 -21.34 -19.76
N GLY A 394 -17.78 -21.09 -19.88
CA GLY A 394 -18.72 -20.98 -18.76
C GLY A 394 -18.38 -19.86 -17.77
N ALA A 395 -18.90 -19.93 -16.55
CA ALA A 395 -18.63 -18.98 -15.46
C ALA A 395 -17.38 -19.35 -14.61
N ASN A 396 -16.59 -20.34 -15.02
CA ASN A 396 -15.54 -20.92 -14.18
C ASN A 396 -14.21 -20.17 -14.33
N TYR A 397 -13.88 -19.30 -13.36
CA TYR A 397 -12.63 -18.52 -13.34
C TYR A 397 -11.36 -19.36 -13.52
N LYS A 398 -11.31 -20.60 -13.00
CA LYS A 398 -10.13 -21.49 -13.16
C LYS A 398 -9.94 -21.94 -14.60
N ALA A 399 -11.03 -22.28 -15.30
CA ALA A 399 -10.98 -22.65 -16.72
C ALA A 399 -10.52 -21.48 -17.59
N TRP A 400 -10.96 -20.26 -17.24
CA TRP A 400 -10.55 -19.01 -17.89
C TRP A 400 -9.07 -18.68 -17.68
N LYS A 401 -8.58 -18.78 -16.43
CA LYS A 401 -7.18 -18.53 -16.11
C LYS A 401 -6.24 -19.49 -16.86
N LYS A 402 -6.60 -20.78 -16.91
CA LYS A 402 -5.87 -21.80 -17.67
C LYS A 402 -5.83 -21.47 -19.16
N TRP A 403 -6.98 -21.15 -19.76
CA TRP A 403 -7.02 -20.73 -21.18
C TRP A 403 -6.13 -19.52 -21.44
N GLN A 404 -6.13 -18.51 -20.57
CA GLN A 404 -5.27 -17.33 -20.73
C GLN A 404 -3.78 -17.66 -20.63
N GLU A 405 -3.40 -18.55 -19.70
CA GLU A 405 -2.03 -19.06 -19.58
C GLU A 405 -1.61 -19.83 -20.85
N ASP A 406 -2.53 -20.60 -21.44
CA ASP A 406 -2.33 -21.31 -22.70
C ASP A 406 -2.24 -20.39 -23.93
N GLN A 407 -2.74 -19.14 -23.86
CA GLN A 407 -2.59 -18.14 -24.93
C GLN A 407 -1.30 -17.30 -24.82
N LYS A 408 -0.56 -17.42 -23.71
CA LYS A 408 0.70 -16.70 -23.45
C LYS A 408 1.95 -17.56 -23.72
N LYS A 409 1.76 -18.87 -23.89
CA LYS A 409 2.73 -19.79 -24.49
C LYS A 409 2.54 -19.75 -26.00
#